data_AF-A0A3E4W7A1-F1
#
_entry.id   AF-A0A3E4W7A1-F1
#
_cell.length_a   1.000
_cell.length_b   1.000
_cell.length_c   1.000
_cell.angle_alpha   90.00
_cell.angle_beta   90.00
_cell.angle_gamma   90.00
#
_symmetry.space_group_name_H-M   'P 1'
#
loop_
_entity.id
_entity.type
_entity.pdbx_description
1 polymer ?
#
loop_
_entity_poly.entity_id
_entity_poly.type
_entity_poly.pdbx_seq_one_letter_code
_entity_poly.pdbx_strand_id
1 'polypeptide(L)'
;MGASNVKWVRLGDYIEQCDERNSASINYPVIGINRDKTFMPTVANLDGVDIAKYKIVTKGMFVFSGMQTGRDICIRIGLYDNEQPALVSPAYTTFVINDDKKVLPEYFFMYFNRAESDRYGWFISDSSVRANLDWPRFLDIEFPLPSPDEQQKVVNAWKAFREIKEQNEAKAAPLMQVCQSYIQELKHTYPLQEIGPYIEECNERNLEGKFAEQDVRGIATSKGLIETKANLDGVSLNSYKLVKPKEIAFVPDTSRRGDKMSLGLNDSDKTYIVSSISAVFNVDKENILPNFLYLWFCRSEFDRYARFNSWGSAREAFSFEDMKRCKIPIPPIDVQRAIVNIYKCANEAKQIAEEADRLSREVCSALLQHVINS
;
A
#
# COMPACT_ATOMS: atom_id res chain seq x y z
N MET A 1 -1.16 -41.36 3.14
CA MET A 1 -1.83 -40.14 3.66
C MET A 1 -2.26 -40.48 5.08
N GLY A 2 -1.48 -40.04 6.08
CA GLY A 2 -1.88 -40.23 7.48
C GLY A 2 -3.11 -39.35 7.76
N ALA A 3 -4.06 -39.86 8.53
CA ALA A 3 -5.14 -39.03 9.04
C ALA A 3 -4.54 -37.93 9.92
N SER A 4 -4.94 -36.68 9.66
CA SER A 4 -4.64 -35.54 10.54
C SER A 4 -5.00 -35.89 11.98
N ASN A 5 -4.09 -35.67 12.93
CA ASN A 5 -4.33 -35.90 14.35
C ASN A 5 -4.83 -34.66 15.08
N VAL A 6 -4.99 -33.53 14.38
CA VAL A 6 -5.42 -32.28 15.01
C VAL A 6 -6.93 -32.27 15.25
N LYS A 7 -7.30 -32.09 16.52
CA LYS A 7 -8.71 -31.98 16.94
C LYS A 7 -9.31 -30.69 16.39
N TRP A 8 -10.47 -30.80 15.76
CA TRP A 8 -11.31 -29.65 15.40
C TRP A 8 -12.31 -29.39 16.52
N VAL A 9 -12.50 -28.11 16.84
CA VAL A 9 -13.33 -27.68 17.97
C VAL A 9 -14.25 -26.54 17.55
N ARG A 10 -15.46 -26.51 18.11
CA ARG A 10 -16.45 -25.46 17.87
C ARG A 10 -16.01 -24.16 18.56
N LEU A 11 -15.98 -23.07 17.80
CA LEU A 11 -15.48 -21.76 18.26
C LEU A 11 -16.22 -21.24 19.48
N GLY A 12 -17.55 -21.39 19.53
CA GLY A 12 -18.37 -20.90 20.65
C GLY A 12 -18.04 -21.51 22.00
N ASP A 13 -17.32 -22.64 22.05
CA ASP A 13 -16.89 -23.27 23.29
C ASP A 13 -15.58 -22.68 23.86
N TYR A 14 -14.96 -21.75 23.13
CA TYR A 14 -13.61 -21.23 23.39
C TYR A 14 -13.55 -19.71 23.57
N ILE A 15 -14.62 -18.98 23.25
CA ILE A 15 -14.65 -17.53 23.33
C ILE A 15 -15.82 -17.04 24.18
N GLU A 16 -15.66 -15.84 24.74
CA GLU A 16 -16.68 -15.18 25.53
C GLU A 16 -16.96 -13.79 24.98
N GLN A 17 -18.24 -13.49 24.71
CA GLN A 17 -18.66 -12.19 24.21
C GLN A 17 -18.53 -11.13 25.31
N CYS A 18 -17.97 -9.98 24.96
CA CYS A 18 -17.86 -8.81 25.83
C CYS A 18 -18.74 -7.68 25.27
N ASP A 19 -19.50 -6.97 26.11
CA ASP A 19 -20.31 -5.79 25.70
C ASP A 19 -20.06 -4.60 26.63
N GLU A 20 -18.81 -4.39 27.06
CA GLU A 20 -18.46 -3.22 27.87
C GLU A 20 -18.62 -1.94 27.06
N ARG A 21 -19.43 -1.00 27.55
CA ARG A 21 -19.74 0.26 26.88
C ARG A 21 -19.07 1.43 27.57
N ASN A 22 -18.79 2.47 26.79
CA ASN A 22 -18.18 3.72 27.26
C ASN A 22 -19.15 4.59 28.07
N SER A 23 -19.85 4.03 29.07
CA SER A 23 -20.85 4.77 29.87
C SER A 23 -20.26 5.94 30.66
N ALA A 24 -18.94 5.96 30.87
CA ALA A 24 -18.21 7.08 31.47
C ALA A 24 -17.84 8.19 30.46
N SER A 25 -18.20 8.04 29.19
CA SER A 25 -17.91 9.00 28.10
C SER A 25 -16.43 9.38 28.01
N ILE A 26 -15.54 8.41 28.20
CA ILE A 26 -14.10 8.61 28.07
C ILE A 26 -13.78 8.90 26.60
N ASN A 27 -12.92 9.90 26.37
CA ASN A 27 -12.50 10.30 25.04
C ASN A 27 -11.39 9.39 24.49
N TYR A 28 -11.73 8.12 24.25
CA TYR A 28 -10.86 7.16 23.57
C TYR A 28 -10.97 7.31 22.04
N PRO A 29 -9.92 6.97 21.28
CA PRO A 29 -9.97 7.00 19.81
C PRO A 29 -11.05 6.06 19.28
N VAL A 30 -11.85 6.54 18.33
CA VAL A 30 -12.88 5.74 17.65
C VAL A 30 -12.29 5.09 16.41
N ILE A 31 -12.37 3.77 16.34
CA ILE A 31 -11.78 2.96 15.27
C ILE A 31 -12.81 2.04 14.62
N GLY A 32 -12.56 1.71 13.35
CA GLY A 32 -13.27 0.68 12.60
C GLY A 32 -12.35 -0.47 12.22
N ILE A 33 -12.94 -1.53 11.65
CA ILE A 33 -12.20 -2.65 11.06
C ILE A 33 -12.44 -2.70 9.55
N ASN A 34 -11.38 -2.84 8.76
CA ASN A 34 -11.46 -2.92 7.30
C ASN A 34 -11.43 -4.38 6.78
N ARG A 35 -11.46 -4.55 5.46
CA ARG A 35 -11.43 -5.86 4.80
C ARG A 35 -10.07 -6.57 4.97
N ASP A 36 -9.00 -5.81 5.14
CA ASP A 36 -7.66 -6.34 5.45
C ASP A 36 -7.51 -6.75 6.92
N LYS A 37 -8.61 -6.76 7.71
CA LYS A 37 -8.62 -7.18 9.12
C LYS A 37 -7.71 -6.33 10.00
N THR A 38 -7.50 -5.08 9.59
CA THR A 38 -6.73 -4.09 10.33
C THR A 38 -7.65 -3.02 10.91
N PHE A 39 -7.27 -2.50 12.08
CA PHE A 39 -7.94 -1.37 12.69
C PHE A 39 -7.52 -0.07 11.98
N MET A 40 -8.50 0.81 11.77
CA MET A 40 -8.26 2.12 11.18
C MET A 40 -9.08 3.19 11.93
N PRO A 41 -8.60 4.45 12.00
CA PRO A 41 -9.41 5.56 12.48
C PRO A 41 -10.75 5.60 11.75
N THR A 42 -11.82 5.95 12.48
CA THR A 42 -13.13 6.11 11.83
C THR A 42 -13.10 7.23 10.80
N VAL A 43 -13.68 6.97 9.62
CA VAL A 43 -13.93 7.98 8.59
C VAL A 43 -15.34 8.57 8.69
N ALA A 44 -16.17 8.05 9.60
CA ALA A 44 -17.52 8.55 9.83
C ALA A 44 -17.47 9.89 10.56
N ASN A 45 -18.36 10.81 10.18
CA ASN A 45 -18.56 12.02 10.97
C ASN A 45 -19.15 11.64 12.33
N LEU A 46 -18.46 12.02 13.41
CA LEU A 46 -18.86 11.78 14.79
C LEU A 46 -19.65 12.96 15.39
N ASP A 47 -19.90 14.03 14.63
CA ASP A 47 -20.71 15.16 15.09
C ASP A 47 -22.11 14.70 15.52
N GLY A 48 -22.44 14.93 16.79
CA GLY A 48 -23.72 14.50 17.37
C GLY A 48 -23.84 13.00 17.64
N VAL A 49 -22.76 12.22 17.45
CA VAL A 49 -22.75 10.79 17.78
C VAL A 49 -22.49 10.61 19.27
N ASP A 50 -23.39 9.87 19.91
CA ASP A 50 -23.28 9.48 21.32
C ASP A 50 -22.24 8.35 21.49
N ILE A 51 -20.99 8.75 21.73
CA ILE A 51 -19.89 7.81 21.96
C ILE A 51 -20.02 7.02 23.27
N ALA A 52 -20.96 7.36 24.16
CA ALA A 52 -21.17 6.60 25.38
C ALA A 52 -21.77 5.20 25.12
N LYS A 53 -22.41 5.04 23.96
CA LYS A 53 -22.97 3.76 23.49
C LYS A 53 -21.94 2.84 22.85
N TYR A 54 -20.78 3.38 22.47
CA TYR A 54 -19.73 2.62 21.80
C TYR A 54 -19.09 1.63 22.78
N LYS A 55 -18.57 0.54 22.23
CA LYS A 55 -17.94 -0.52 23.02
C LYS A 55 -16.46 -0.20 23.24
N ILE A 56 -15.98 -0.48 24.44
CA ILE A 56 -14.57 -0.34 24.78
C ILE A 56 -13.85 -1.61 24.30
N VAL A 57 -12.74 -1.44 23.60
CA VAL A 57 -11.82 -2.51 23.24
C VAL A 57 -10.46 -2.27 23.86
N THR A 58 -9.91 -3.31 24.47
CA THR A 58 -8.60 -3.31 25.13
C THR A 58 -7.73 -4.42 24.58
N LYS A 59 -6.43 -4.36 24.88
CA LYS A 59 -5.43 -5.30 24.37
C LYS A 59 -5.83 -6.76 24.64
N GLY A 60 -5.80 -7.60 23.61
CA GLY A 60 -6.20 -9.00 23.64
C GLY A 60 -7.66 -9.26 23.22
N MET A 61 -8.48 -8.22 23.07
CA MET A 61 -9.87 -8.38 22.61
C MET A 61 -9.97 -8.53 21.10
N PHE A 62 -10.96 -9.28 20.66
CA PHE A 62 -11.36 -9.40 19.26
C PHE A 62 -12.54 -8.50 18.93
N VAL A 63 -12.53 -7.97 17.71
CA VAL A 63 -13.65 -7.23 17.11
C VAL A 63 -14.10 -7.96 15.86
N PHE A 64 -15.35 -8.39 15.82
CA PHE A 64 -15.98 -9.08 14.69
C PHE A 64 -17.11 -8.23 14.10
N SER A 65 -17.12 -8.12 12.77
CA SER A 65 -18.22 -7.55 12.00
C SER A 65 -18.74 -8.57 10.99
N GLY A 66 -19.88 -9.19 11.30
CA GLY A 66 -20.60 -10.07 10.37
C GLY A 66 -21.29 -9.35 9.21
N MET A 67 -21.32 -8.02 9.23
CA MET A 67 -21.94 -7.23 8.17
C MET A 67 -21.16 -7.37 6.86
N GLN A 68 -21.90 -7.59 5.76
CA GLN A 68 -21.38 -7.62 4.38
C GLN A 68 -20.33 -8.71 4.13
N THR A 69 -20.27 -9.74 4.98
CA THR A 69 -19.32 -10.85 4.83
C THR A 69 -19.40 -11.48 3.46
N GLY A 70 -20.60 -11.73 2.94
CA GLY A 70 -20.75 -12.40 1.66
C GLY A 70 -20.61 -11.52 0.44
N ARG A 71 -20.90 -10.21 0.52
CA ARG A 71 -20.58 -9.27 -0.56
C ARG A 71 -19.07 -9.15 -0.76
N ASP A 72 -18.32 -9.09 0.34
CA ASP A 72 -16.89 -8.81 0.31
C ASP A 72 -16.02 -10.08 0.38
N ILE A 73 -16.67 -11.25 0.56
CA ILE A 73 -16.06 -12.56 0.77
C ILE A 73 -14.97 -12.43 1.84
N CYS A 74 -15.38 -11.99 3.05
CA CYS A 74 -14.46 -11.68 4.13
C CYS A 74 -15.14 -11.73 5.51
N ILE A 75 -14.66 -12.60 6.40
CA ILE A 75 -14.93 -12.55 7.84
C ILE A 75 -14.05 -11.43 8.41
N ARG A 76 -14.65 -10.26 8.64
CA ARG A 76 -13.97 -9.13 9.29
C ARG A 76 -13.81 -9.39 10.77
N ILE A 77 -12.62 -9.78 11.16
CA ILE A 77 -12.23 -10.02 12.55
C ILE A 77 -10.85 -9.43 12.78
N GLY A 78 -10.64 -8.71 13.89
CA GLY A 78 -9.37 -8.08 14.25
C GLY A 78 -9.00 -8.39 15.69
N LEU A 79 -7.72 -8.70 15.93
CA LEU A 79 -7.14 -8.83 17.27
C LEU A 79 -6.57 -7.47 17.69
N TYR A 80 -7.13 -6.87 18.74
CA TYR A 80 -6.68 -5.59 19.25
C TYR A 80 -5.42 -5.76 20.10
N ASP A 81 -4.34 -5.08 19.75
CA ASP A 81 -3.02 -5.26 20.37
C ASP A 81 -2.37 -3.96 20.87
N ASN A 82 -3.05 -2.83 20.72
CA ASN A 82 -2.59 -1.54 21.23
C ASN A 82 -2.78 -1.45 22.75
N GLU A 83 -1.83 -0.76 23.41
CA GLU A 83 -1.89 -0.50 24.86
C GLU A 83 -2.98 0.51 25.26
N GLN A 84 -3.22 1.51 24.42
CA GLN A 84 -4.28 2.49 24.66
C GLN A 84 -5.64 1.85 24.30
N PRO A 85 -6.68 1.92 25.15
CA PRO A 85 -8.03 1.48 24.78
C PRO A 85 -8.62 2.31 23.63
N ALA A 86 -9.55 1.71 22.88
CA ALA A 86 -10.28 2.37 21.80
C ALA A 86 -11.79 2.10 21.87
N LEU A 87 -12.55 2.86 21.07
CA LEU A 87 -13.99 2.70 20.91
C LEU A 87 -14.32 2.09 19.56
N VAL A 88 -15.24 1.14 19.55
CA VAL A 88 -15.80 0.57 18.33
C VAL A 88 -17.31 0.68 18.29
N SER A 89 -17.86 0.69 17.08
CA SER A 89 -19.29 0.82 16.84
C SER A 89 -20.10 -0.22 17.63
N PRO A 90 -21.27 0.14 18.20
CA PRO A 90 -22.17 -0.81 18.85
C PRO A 90 -22.60 -1.98 17.94
N ALA A 91 -22.50 -1.81 16.62
CA ALA A 91 -22.84 -2.82 15.63
C ALA A 91 -21.81 -3.97 15.53
N TYR A 92 -20.60 -3.79 16.09
CA TYR A 92 -19.61 -4.86 16.11
C TYR A 92 -19.80 -5.77 17.32
N THR A 93 -19.42 -7.03 17.16
CA THR A 93 -19.35 -7.98 18.27
C THR A 93 -17.93 -7.98 18.81
N THR A 94 -17.78 -7.80 20.12
CA THR A 94 -16.50 -7.85 20.82
C THR A 94 -16.45 -9.11 21.66
N PHE A 95 -15.29 -9.76 21.74
CA PHE A 95 -15.12 -10.99 22.51
C PHE A 95 -13.67 -11.22 22.91
N VAL A 96 -13.45 -12.10 23.87
CA VAL A 96 -12.13 -12.60 24.29
C VAL A 96 -12.06 -14.11 24.13
N ILE A 97 -10.84 -14.64 24.07
CA ILE A 97 -10.61 -16.07 24.20
C ILE A 97 -10.63 -16.41 25.68
N ASN A 98 -11.25 -17.52 26.04
CA ASN A 98 -11.22 -18.01 27.41
C ASN A 98 -9.82 -18.57 27.75
N ASP A 99 -9.16 -17.96 28.74
CA ASP A 99 -7.79 -18.28 29.16
C ASP A 99 -7.60 -19.76 29.54
N ASP A 100 -8.62 -20.42 30.10
CA ASP A 100 -8.57 -21.83 30.50
C ASP A 100 -8.46 -22.78 29.30
N LYS A 101 -8.76 -22.29 28.10
CA LYS A 101 -8.83 -23.10 26.88
C LYS A 101 -7.49 -23.23 26.15
N LYS A 102 -6.44 -22.57 26.61
CA LYS A 102 -5.07 -22.65 26.07
C LYS A 102 -5.00 -22.40 24.56
N VAL A 103 -5.74 -21.40 24.08
CA VAL A 103 -5.67 -20.92 22.70
C VAL A 103 -4.92 -19.61 22.68
N LEU A 104 -3.84 -19.52 21.90
CA LEU A 104 -3.14 -18.26 21.70
C LEU A 104 -4.00 -17.32 20.85
N PRO A 105 -4.26 -16.07 21.28
CA PRO A 105 -5.01 -15.08 20.49
C PRO A 105 -4.46 -14.90 19.08
N GLU A 106 -3.14 -14.83 18.95
CA GLU A 106 -2.49 -14.70 17.64
C GLU A 106 -2.74 -15.91 16.75
N TYR A 107 -2.70 -17.12 17.30
CA TYR A 107 -3.01 -18.34 16.55
C TYR A 107 -4.45 -18.33 16.03
N PHE A 108 -5.40 -17.97 16.89
CA PHE A 108 -6.80 -17.83 16.51
C PHE A 108 -7.01 -16.76 15.44
N PHE A 109 -6.34 -15.60 15.57
CA PHE A 109 -6.37 -14.55 14.56
C PHE A 109 -5.81 -15.03 13.22
N MET A 110 -4.67 -15.73 13.24
CA MET A 110 -4.05 -16.28 12.03
C MET A 110 -4.98 -17.29 11.31
N TYR A 111 -5.75 -18.10 12.06
CA TYR A 111 -6.75 -18.99 11.47
C TYR A 111 -7.78 -18.22 10.65
N PHE A 112 -8.29 -17.12 11.17
CA PHE A 112 -9.23 -16.29 10.45
C PHE A 112 -8.59 -15.41 9.39
N ASN A 113 -7.29 -15.13 9.44
CA ASN A 113 -6.61 -14.31 8.42
C ASN A 113 -6.35 -15.04 7.09
N ARG A 114 -6.96 -16.21 6.88
CA ARG A 114 -6.86 -17.00 5.65
C ARG A 114 -8.05 -16.79 4.72
N ALA A 115 -7.77 -16.82 3.41
CA ALA A 115 -8.81 -16.78 2.38
C ALA A 115 -9.77 -17.98 2.44
N GLU A 116 -9.33 -19.14 2.92
CA GLU A 116 -10.15 -20.32 3.18
C GLU A 116 -11.27 -20.02 4.19
N SER A 117 -10.89 -19.37 5.30
CA SER A 117 -11.81 -19.01 6.37
C SER A 117 -12.83 -17.98 5.89
N ASP A 118 -12.39 -17.02 5.07
CA ASP A 118 -13.25 -16.03 4.44
C ASP A 118 -14.25 -16.63 3.45
N ARG A 119 -13.81 -17.57 2.62
CA ARG A 119 -14.69 -18.34 1.71
C ARG A 119 -15.71 -19.17 2.48
N TYR A 120 -15.29 -19.79 3.58
CA TYR A 120 -16.21 -20.53 4.44
C TYR A 120 -17.26 -19.61 5.07
N GLY A 121 -16.85 -18.45 5.62
CA GLY A 121 -17.75 -17.44 6.15
C GLY A 121 -18.77 -16.94 5.12
N TRP A 122 -18.33 -16.71 3.87
CA TRP A 122 -19.23 -16.41 2.76
C TRP A 122 -20.24 -17.54 2.50
N PHE A 123 -19.78 -18.78 2.44
CA PHE A 123 -20.64 -19.95 2.19
C PHE A 123 -21.73 -20.12 3.26
N ILE A 124 -21.41 -19.84 4.52
CA ILE A 124 -22.36 -19.93 5.64
C ILE A 124 -23.08 -18.61 5.95
N SER A 125 -22.96 -17.58 5.10
CA SER A 125 -23.70 -16.33 5.26
C SER A 125 -25.18 -16.49 4.91
N ASP A 126 -26.03 -15.54 5.32
CA ASP A 126 -27.45 -15.56 4.97
C ASP A 126 -27.69 -15.37 3.45
N SER A 127 -28.90 -15.70 2.98
CA SER A 127 -29.29 -15.55 1.57
C SER A 127 -29.71 -14.12 1.20
N SER A 128 -29.47 -13.12 2.06
CA SER A 128 -29.86 -11.73 1.78
C SER A 128 -28.93 -11.12 0.72
N VAL A 129 -29.35 -10.01 0.10
CA VAL A 129 -28.52 -9.24 -0.84
C VAL A 129 -27.20 -8.77 -0.21
N ARG A 130 -27.16 -8.63 1.14
CA ARG A 130 -25.95 -8.23 1.87
C ARG A 130 -25.14 -9.42 2.38
N ALA A 131 -25.74 -10.63 2.43
CA ALA A 131 -25.13 -11.88 2.87
C ALA A 131 -24.35 -11.72 4.17
N ASN A 132 -25.02 -11.43 5.28
CA ASN A 132 -24.36 -11.25 6.58
C ASN A 132 -23.98 -12.60 7.20
N LEU A 133 -22.90 -12.62 7.98
CA LEU A 133 -22.53 -13.73 8.83
C LEU A 133 -23.02 -13.47 10.27
N ASP A 134 -24.15 -14.07 10.63
CA ASP A 134 -24.74 -13.87 11.96
C ASP A 134 -23.90 -14.53 13.06
N TRP A 135 -23.94 -13.93 14.26
CA TRP A 135 -23.15 -14.37 15.41
C TRP A 135 -23.33 -15.86 15.77
N PRO A 136 -24.56 -16.43 15.82
CA PRO A 136 -24.72 -17.86 16.09
C PRO A 136 -24.00 -18.76 15.06
N ARG A 137 -24.02 -18.37 13.77
CA ARG A 137 -23.30 -19.12 12.72
C ARG A 137 -21.78 -18.97 12.86
N PHE A 138 -21.30 -17.80 13.28
CA PHE A 138 -19.89 -17.60 13.58
C PHE A 138 -19.43 -18.48 14.75
N LEU A 139 -20.24 -18.64 15.80
CA LEU A 139 -19.96 -19.53 16.94
C LEU A 139 -19.90 -21.01 16.55
N ASP A 140 -20.61 -21.41 15.48
CA ASP A 140 -20.62 -22.78 14.97
C ASP A 140 -19.42 -23.12 14.08
N ILE A 141 -18.59 -22.14 13.71
CA ILE A 141 -17.36 -22.40 12.95
C ILE A 141 -16.44 -23.31 13.77
N GLU A 142 -15.94 -24.37 13.13
CA GLU A 142 -14.88 -25.19 13.71
C GLU A 142 -13.50 -24.67 13.31
N PHE A 143 -12.54 -24.84 14.22
CA PHE A 143 -11.13 -24.55 13.95
C PHE A 143 -10.22 -25.65 14.55
N PRO A 144 -9.04 -25.88 13.94
CA PRO A 144 -8.07 -26.84 14.44
C PRO A 144 -7.44 -26.33 15.73
N LEU A 145 -7.31 -27.21 16.71
CA LEU A 145 -6.70 -26.91 18.00
C LEU A 145 -5.51 -27.85 18.25
N PRO A 146 -4.31 -27.49 17.78
CA PRO A 146 -3.09 -28.22 18.09
C PRO A 146 -2.62 -27.87 19.52
N SER A 147 -1.55 -28.54 19.98
CA SER A 147 -0.94 -28.23 21.28
C SER A 147 -0.48 -26.77 21.37
N PRO A 148 -0.43 -26.17 22.57
CA PRO A 148 0.08 -24.81 22.74
C PRO A 148 1.48 -24.60 22.14
N ASP A 149 2.35 -25.61 22.19
CA ASP A 149 3.70 -25.55 21.60
C ASP A 149 3.64 -25.43 20.08
N GLU A 150 2.75 -26.17 19.41
CA GLU A 150 2.54 -26.05 17.95
C GLU A 150 1.89 -24.72 17.57
N GLN A 151 0.94 -24.23 18.37
CA GLN A 151 0.39 -22.88 18.19
C GLN A 151 1.53 -21.84 18.26
N GLN A 152 2.40 -21.94 19.28
CA GLN A 152 3.49 -20.99 19.49
C GLN A 152 4.52 -21.01 18.35
N LYS A 153 4.84 -22.17 17.79
CA LYS A 153 5.74 -22.27 16.62
C LYS A 153 5.24 -21.45 15.44
N VAL A 154 3.96 -21.59 15.12
CA VAL A 154 3.32 -20.89 14.00
C VAL A 154 3.16 -19.40 14.30
N VAL A 155 2.80 -19.05 15.54
CA VAL A 155 2.74 -17.65 16.00
C VAL A 155 4.10 -16.96 15.93
N ASN A 156 5.19 -17.62 16.31
CA ASN A 156 6.53 -17.05 16.26
C ASN A 156 6.95 -16.69 14.83
N ALA A 157 6.67 -17.57 13.86
CA ALA A 157 6.96 -17.30 12.46
C ALA A 157 6.16 -16.09 11.95
N TRP A 158 4.87 -16.01 12.28
CA TRP A 158 4.04 -14.85 11.91
C TRP A 158 4.51 -13.54 12.56
N LYS A 159 4.84 -13.58 13.86
CA LYS A 159 5.38 -12.42 14.59
C LYS A 159 6.67 -11.90 13.97
N ALA A 160 7.56 -12.79 13.52
CA ALA A 160 8.80 -12.39 12.87
C ALA A 160 8.56 -11.54 11.59
N PHE A 161 7.60 -11.92 10.74
CA PHE A 161 7.24 -11.11 9.56
C PHE A 161 6.62 -9.77 9.95
N ARG A 162 5.77 -9.79 10.98
CA ARG A 162 5.13 -8.57 11.48
C ARG A 162 6.16 -7.59 12.05
N GLU A 163 7.13 -8.06 12.81
CA GLU A 163 8.23 -7.23 13.32
C GLU A 163 9.08 -6.63 12.18
N ILE A 164 9.38 -7.41 11.13
CA ILE A 164 10.08 -6.90 9.95
C ILE A 164 9.28 -5.77 9.30
N LYS A 165 7.96 -5.95 9.13
CA LYS A 165 7.08 -4.92 8.58
C LYS A 165 7.14 -3.65 9.43
N GLU A 166 6.84 -3.75 10.71
CA GLU A 166 6.76 -2.62 11.63
C GLU A 166 8.09 -1.85 11.71
N GLN A 167 9.22 -2.56 11.80
CA GLN A 167 10.55 -1.94 11.82
C GLN A 167 10.87 -1.19 10.53
N ASN A 168 10.42 -1.68 9.38
CA ASN A 168 10.69 -1.05 8.10
C ASN A 168 9.75 0.13 7.82
N GLU A 169 8.47 0.04 8.20
CA GLU A 169 7.54 1.18 8.18
C GLU A 169 8.06 2.32 9.07
N ALA A 170 8.56 2.00 10.26
CA ALA A 170 9.15 2.98 11.19
C ALA A 170 10.44 3.64 10.64
N LYS A 171 11.18 2.98 9.74
CA LYS A 171 12.37 3.56 9.07
C LYS A 171 12.00 4.40 7.85
N ALA A 172 11.02 3.95 7.06
CA ALA A 172 10.69 4.55 5.77
C ALA A 172 10.22 6.01 5.91
N ALA A 173 9.32 6.29 6.86
CA ALA A 173 8.75 7.62 7.02
C ALA A 173 9.79 8.69 7.43
N PRO A 174 10.63 8.49 8.47
CA PRO A 174 11.69 9.43 8.82
C PRO A 174 12.72 9.64 7.69
N LEU A 175 13.12 8.58 6.99
CA LEU A 175 14.06 8.69 5.86
C LEU A 175 13.48 9.53 4.72
N MET A 176 12.20 9.32 4.39
CA MET A 176 11.51 10.13 3.39
C MET A 176 11.41 11.60 3.80
N GLN A 177 11.11 11.86 5.08
CA GLN A 177 11.06 13.21 5.63
C GLN A 177 12.42 13.91 5.54
N VAL A 178 13.51 13.24 5.93
CA VAL A 178 14.88 13.78 5.84
C VAL A 178 15.25 14.08 4.38
N CYS A 179 14.92 13.18 3.45
CA CYS A 179 15.14 13.39 2.02
C CYS A 179 14.43 14.66 1.52
N GLN A 180 13.15 14.83 1.87
CA GLN A 180 12.37 16.01 1.50
C GLN A 180 12.94 17.30 2.10
N SER A 181 13.35 17.27 3.37
CA SER A 181 13.99 18.41 4.04
C SER A 181 15.28 18.82 3.34
N TYR A 182 16.17 17.89 3.02
CA TYR A 182 17.41 18.21 2.30
C TYR A 182 17.14 18.81 0.92
N ILE A 183 16.23 18.22 0.14
CA ILE A 183 15.86 18.78 -1.17
C ILE A 183 15.32 20.22 -1.04
N GLN A 184 14.56 20.50 0.03
CA GLN A 184 14.03 21.83 0.29
C GLN A 184 15.13 22.83 0.66
N GLU A 185 16.08 22.44 1.52
CA GLU A 185 17.21 23.27 1.95
C GLU A 185 18.12 23.68 0.80
N LEU A 186 18.24 22.85 -0.25
CA LEU A 186 19.08 23.18 -1.42
C LEU A 186 18.71 24.53 -2.06
N LYS A 187 17.44 24.95 -2.00
CA LYS A 187 16.99 26.26 -2.53
C LYS A 187 17.59 27.46 -1.78
N HIS A 188 18.03 27.25 -0.55
CA HIS A 188 18.63 28.29 0.30
C HIS A 188 20.16 28.25 0.23
N THR A 189 20.74 27.12 -0.16
CA THR A 189 22.19 26.90 -0.19
C THR A 189 22.80 27.08 -1.58
N TYR A 190 22.04 26.79 -2.65
CA TYR A 190 22.52 26.81 -4.03
C TYR A 190 21.64 27.71 -4.91
N PRO A 191 22.23 28.41 -5.89
CA PRO A 191 21.47 29.24 -6.82
C PRO A 191 20.59 28.37 -7.72
N LEU A 192 19.41 28.89 -8.05
CA LEU A 192 18.50 28.27 -9.01
C LEU A 192 19.00 28.50 -10.44
N GLN A 193 19.16 27.42 -11.20
CA GLN A 193 19.64 27.42 -12.59
C GLN A 193 18.62 26.74 -13.49
N GLU A 194 18.46 27.26 -14.71
CA GLU A 194 17.63 26.60 -15.73
C GLU A 194 18.24 25.27 -16.12
N ILE A 195 17.41 24.23 -16.27
CA ILE A 195 17.89 22.87 -16.58
C ILE A 195 18.15 22.65 -18.07
N GLY A 196 17.74 23.56 -18.94
CA GLY A 196 17.86 23.44 -20.39
C GLY A 196 19.25 23.07 -20.91
N PRO A 197 20.35 23.64 -20.38
CA PRO A 197 21.71 23.24 -20.76
C PRO A 197 22.10 21.80 -20.39
N TYR A 198 21.33 21.13 -19.53
CA TYR A 198 21.66 19.83 -18.94
C TYR A 198 20.71 18.70 -19.37
N ILE A 199 19.77 18.98 -20.28
CA ILE A 199 18.81 17.99 -20.79
C ILE A 199 18.72 18.07 -22.31
N GLU A 200 18.55 16.93 -22.96
CA GLU A 200 18.38 16.84 -24.42
C GLU A 200 17.17 15.95 -24.76
N GLU A 201 16.32 16.42 -25.67
CA GLU A 201 15.15 15.66 -26.10
C GLU A 201 15.53 14.42 -26.91
N CYS A 202 14.93 13.29 -26.59
CA CYS A 202 15.09 12.02 -27.28
C CYS A 202 13.81 11.69 -28.07
N ASN A 203 13.96 11.42 -29.36
CA ASN A 203 12.83 11.08 -30.25
C ASN A 203 13.08 9.77 -31.01
N GLU A 204 13.91 8.88 -30.47
CA GLU A 204 14.13 7.53 -30.99
C GLU A 204 12.84 6.71 -30.90
N ARG A 205 12.53 5.95 -31.96
CA ARG A 205 11.26 5.23 -32.10
C ARG A 205 11.48 3.75 -32.39
N ASN A 206 10.48 2.95 -32.07
CA ASN A 206 10.47 1.50 -32.29
C ASN A 206 10.24 1.12 -33.77
N LEU A 207 10.90 1.80 -34.71
CA LEU A 207 10.64 1.65 -36.15
C LEU A 207 10.89 0.23 -36.66
N GLU A 208 11.85 -0.47 -36.07
CA GLU A 208 12.24 -1.84 -36.42
C GLU A 208 11.41 -2.91 -35.68
N GLY A 209 10.44 -2.52 -34.84
CA GLY A 209 9.60 -3.45 -34.10
C GLY A 209 10.34 -4.34 -33.09
N LYS A 210 11.50 -3.88 -32.59
CA LYS A 210 12.32 -4.60 -31.60
C LYS A 210 11.64 -4.74 -30.25
N PHE A 211 10.75 -3.81 -29.91
CA PHE A 211 10.00 -3.78 -28.65
C PHE A 211 8.54 -4.14 -28.89
N ALA A 212 7.95 -4.90 -27.98
CA ALA A 212 6.59 -5.42 -28.10
C ALA A 212 5.72 -4.96 -26.92
N GLU A 213 4.51 -5.48 -26.83
CA GLU A 213 3.47 -5.06 -25.88
C GLU A 213 3.97 -5.04 -24.42
N GLN A 214 4.75 -6.06 -24.04
CA GLN A 214 5.32 -6.19 -22.69
C GLN A 214 6.32 -5.08 -22.33
N ASP A 215 6.88 -4.40 -23.33
CA ASP A 215 7.85 -3.31 -23.16
C ASP A 215 7.16 -1.94 -23.08
N VAL A 216 5.84 -1.88 -23.33
CA VAL A 216 5.06 -0.65 -23.24
C VAL A 216 4.90 -0.25 -21.78
N ARG A 217 5.13 1.03 -21.49
CA ARG A 217 4.88 1.64 -20.19
C ARG A 217 3.91 2.80 -20.30
N GLY A 218 2.96 2.84 -19.36
CA GLY A 218 2.18 4.04 -19.08
C GLY A 218 3.00 5.00 -18.21
N ILE A 219 2.67 6.29 -18.26
CA ILE A 219 3.28 7.32 -17.41
C ILE A 219 2.23 7.80 -16.41
N ALA A 220 2.43 7.46 -15.13
CA ALA A 220 1.43 7.68 -14.09
C ALA A 220 1.41 9.14 -13.59
N THR A 221 0.24 9.63 -13.18
CA THR A 221 0.11 10.91 -12.44
C THR A 221 0.66 10.84 -11.02
N SER A 222 0.85 9.63 -10.48
CA SER A 222 1.59 9.38 -9.23
C SER A 222 3.11 9.47 -9.39
N LYS A 223 3.60 9.80 -10.59
CA LYS A 223 5.00 9.76 -11.02
C LYS A 223 5.53 8.33 -11.13
N GLY A 224 6.23 8.04 -12.23
CA GLY A 224 6.80 6.73 -12.53
C GLY A 224 6.29 6.11 -13.83
N LEU A 225 7.08 5.16 -14.34
CA LEU A 225 6.69 4.28 -15.44
C LEU A 225 5.95 3.08 -14.85
N ILE A 226 4.76 2.80 -15.36
CA ILE A 226 3.90 1.70 -14.90
C ILE A 226 3.61 0.75 -16.06
N GLU A 227 3.26 -0.48 -15.75
CA GLU A 227 2.68 -1.38 -16.76
C GLU A 227 1.47 -0.72 -17.42
N THR A 228 1.39 -0.87 -18.74
CA THR A 228 0.27 -0.31 -19.50
C THR A 228 -1.02 -1.02 -19.13
N LYS A 229 -2.09 -0.23 -18.98
CA LYS A 229 -3.47 -0.74 -18.80
C LYS A 229 -4.30 -0.59 -20.09
N ALA A 230 -3.71 -0.04 -21.15
CA ALA A 230 -4.39 0.14 -22.42
C ALA A 230 -4.52 -1.20 -23.14
N ASN A 231 -5.66 -1.43 -23.81
CA ASN A 231 -5.75 -2.51 -24.79
C ASN A 231 -4.94 -2.09 -26.03
N LEU A 232 -3.95 -2.91 -26.41
CA LEU A 232 -3.05 -2.68 -27.54
C LEU A 232 -3.38 -3.56 -28.75
N ASP A 233 -4.49 -4.30 -28.72
CA ASP A 233 -4.99 -5.09 -29.86
C ASP A 233 -5.11 -4.24 -31.13
N GLY A 234 -4.33 -4.59 -32.15
CA GLY A 234 -4.30 -3.87 -33.42
C GLY A 234 -3.60 -2.51 -33.39
N VAL A 235 -2.99 -2.11 -32.28
CA VAL A 235 -2.24 -0.85 -32.16
C VAL A 235 -0.81 -1.03 -32.67
N SER A 236 -0.42 -0.24 -33.69
CA SER A 236 0.98 -0.24 -34.15
C SER A 236 1.89 0.45 -33.12
N LEU A 237 2.89 -0.31 -32.66
CA LEU A 237 3.90 0.18 -31.70
C LEU A 237 5.10 0.88 -32.38
N ASN A 238 5.17 0.90 -33.71
CA ASN A 238 6.33 1.44 -34.43
C ASN A 238 6.58 2.93 -34.15
N SER A 239 5.50 3.68 -33.89
CA SER A 239 5.56 5.11 -33.62
C SER A 239 5.92 5.45 -32.18
N TYR A 240 5.90 4.47 -31.26
CA TYR A 240 6.20 4.66 -29.86
C TYR A 240 7.66 5.06 -29.68
N LYS A 241 7.91 5.90 -28.68
CA LYS A 241 9.25 6.41 -28.37
C LYS A 241 9.95 5.49 -27.39
N LEU A 242 11.25 5.30 -27.59
CA LEU A 242 12.10 4.58 -26.64
C LEU A 242 12.32 5.44 -25.39
N VAL A 243 12.44 4.76 -24.26
CA VAL A 243 12.91 5.32 -22.99
C VAL A 243 14.02 4.41 -22.49
N LYS A 244 15.27 4.80 -22.76
CA LYS A 244 16.46 4.04 -22.37
C LYS A 244 16.73 4.17 -20.86
N PRO A 245 17.61 3.33 -20.29
CA PRO A 245 18.04 3.47 -18.90
C PRO A 245 18.48 4.89 -18.56
N LYS A 246 17.91 5.41 -17.48
CA LYS A 246 18.12 6.76 -16.93
C LYS A 246 17.57 7.92 -17.76
N GLU A 247 16.74 7.66 -18.76
CA GLU A 247 15.94 8.70 -19.42
C GLU A 247 14.64 8.97 -18.65
N ILE A 248 14.10 10.17 -18.83
CA ILE A 248 12.84 10.59 -18.23
C ILE A 248 11.83 10.81 -19.35
N ALA A 249 10.63 10.26 -19.16
CA ALA A 249 9.50 10.48 -20.04
C ALA A 249 8.39 11.25 -19.31
N PHE A 250 7.71 12.16 -20.01
CA PHE A 250 6.53 12.83 -19.49
C PHE A 250 5.47 13.00 -20.56
N VAL A 251 4.22 13.17 -20.13
CA VAL A 251 3.13 13.52 -21.06
C VAL A 251 2.94 15.04 -21.03
N PRO A 252 3.13 15.76 -22.15
CA PRO A 252 2.98 17.22 -22.20
C PRO A 252 1.57 17.70 -21.86
N ASP A 253 0.54 16.92 -22.19
CA ASP A 253 -0.85 17.26 -21.89
C ASP A 253 -1.11 17.25 -20.38
N THR A 254 -1.34 18.44 -19.83
CA THR A 254 -1.65 18.65 -18.41
C THR A 254 -3.15 18.81 -18.16
N SER A 255 -3.97 18.87 -19.22
CA SER A 255 -5.42 18.96 -19.08
C SER A 255 -5.99 17.68 -18.49
N ARG A 256 -6.90 17.81 -17.51
CA ARG A 256 -7.66 16.70 -16.89
C ARG A 256 -6.86 15.71 -16.02
N ARG A 257 -5.60 16.00 -15.66
CA ARG A 257 -4.77 15.09 -14.86
C ARG A 257 -4.78 15.34 -13.34
N GLY A 258 -5.85 15.94 -12.81
CA GLY A 258 -6.00 16.21 -11.37
C GLY A 258 -4.89 17.11 -10.82
N ASP A 259 -4.52 18.14 -11.59
CA ASP A 259 -3.45 19.11 -11.28
C ASP A 259 -2.05 18.50 -11.09
N LYS A 260 -1.80 17.32 -11.66
CA LYS A 260 -0.50 16.64 -11.62
C LYS A 260 0.06 16.38 -13.01
N MET A 261 1.36 16.49 -13.14
CA MET A 261 2.08 16.16 -14.36
C MET A 261 2.52 14.69 -14.36
N SER A 262 2.14 13.94 -15.39
CA SER A 262 2.60 12.56 -15.56
C SER A 262 4.04 12.54 -16.06
N LEU A 263 4.96 12.03 -15.24
CA LEU A 263 6.39 11.94 -15.52
C LEU A 263 6.97 10.68 -14.88
N GLY A 264 7.89 9.99 -15.55
CA GLY A 264 8.56 8.79 -15.04
C GLY A 264 10.01 8.69 -15.47
N LEU A 265 10.90 8.33 -14.54
CA LEU A 265 12.28 7.94 -14.80
C LEU A 265 12.32 6.45 -15.12
N ASN A 266 13.06 6.06 -16.16
CA ASN A 266 13.46 4.66 -16.34
C ASN A 266 14.66 4.35 -15.44
N ASP A 267 14.40 3.90 -14.21
CA ASP A 267 15.45 3.53 -13.26
C ASP A 267 15.92 2.07 -13.39
N SER A 268 15.50 1.37 -14.46
CA SER A 268 15.89 -0.01 -14.77
C SER A 268 17.05 -0.08 -15.76
N ASP A 269 17.58 -1.28 -15.98
CA ASP A 269 18.60 -1.58 -16.99
C ASP A 269 18.01 -1.95 -18.36
N LYS A 270 16.67 -1.96 -18.50
CA LYS A 270 15.97 -2.28 -19.75
C LYS A 270 15.51 -1.01 -20.45
N THR A 271 15.42 -1.05 -21.77
CA THR A 271 14.74 -0.01 -22.56
C THR A 271 13.24 -0.33 -22.64
N TYR A 272 12.42 0.68 -22.41
CA TYR A 272 10.96 0.60 -22.56
C TYR A 272 10.47 1.47 -23.72
N ILE A 273 9.20 1.34 -24.06
CA ILE A 273 8.54 2.23 -25.02
C ILE A 273 7.31 2.93 -24.42
N VAL A 274 7.11 4.19 -24.80
CA VAL A 274 5.96 5.00 -24.38
C VAL A 274 5.24 5.56 -25.59
N SER A 275 3.96 5.91 -25.41
CA SER A 275 3.14 6.47 -26.48
C SER A 275 3.82 7.67 -27.15
N SER A 276 3.65 7.79 -28.46
CA SER A 276 4.27 8.83 -29.31
C SER A 276 3.95 10.27 -28.88
N ILE A 277 2.88 10.48 -28.10
CA ILE A 277 2.49 11.77 -27.52
C ILE A 277 3.43 12.23 -26.39
N SER A 278 4.20 11.32 -25.81
CA SER A 278 5.08 11.62 -24.69
C SER A 278 6.33 12.35 -25.18
N ALA A 279 6.91 13.20 -24.35
CA ALA A 279 8.27 13.69 -24.52
C ALA A 279 9.22 12.80 -23.72
N VAL A 280 10.38 12.49 -24.28
CA VAL A 280 11.45 11.72 -23.62
C VAL A 280 12.71 12.57 -23.68
N PHE A 281 13.51 12.57 -22.63
CA PHE A 281 14.77 13.29 -22.61
C PHE A 281 15.82 12.58 -21.77
N ASN A 282 17.08 12.77 -22.16
CA ASN A 282 18.24 12.38 -21.38
C ASN A 282 18.68 13.54 -20.47
N VAL A 283 19.56 13.25 -19.54
CA VAL A 283 20.16 14.24 -18.64
C VAL A 283 21.67 14.11 -18.74
N ASP A 284 22.36 15.24 -18.75
CA ASP A 284 23.81 15.30 -18.60
C ASP A 284 24.21 14.81 -17.20
N LYS A 285 24.71 13.57 -17.16
CA LYS A 285 25.05 12.84 -15.94
C LYS A 285 26.31 13.36 -15.26
N GLU A 286 27.11 14.18 -15.93
CA GLU A 286 28.29 14.81 -15.34
C GLU A 286 27.89 15.90 -14.34
N ASN A 287 26.77 16.59 -14.61
CA ASN A 287 26.29 17.71 -13.82
C ASN A 287 25.05 17.37 -12.97
N ILE A 288 24.14 16.54 -13.48
CA ILE A 288 22.88 16.22 -12.80
C ILE A 288 22.61 14.70 -12.83
N LEU A 289 22.45 14.10 -11.66
CA LEU A 289 21.99 12.71 -11.58
C LEU A 289 20.51 12.63 -12.01
N PRO A 290 20.16 11.75 -12.97
CA PRO A 290 18.78 11.58 -13.42
C PRO A 290 17.80 11.28 -12.27
N ASN A 291 18.22 10.48 -11.30
CA ASN A 291 17.45 10.20 -10.09
C ASN A 291 17.20 11.45 -9.24
N PHE A 292 18.20 12.33 -9.10
CA PHE A 292 18.04 13.58 -8.35
C PHE A 292 17.05 14.53 -9.04
N LEU A 293 17.19 14.69 -10.36
CA LEU A 293 16.25 15.49 -11.15
C LEU A 293 14.82 14.94 -11.06
N TYR A 294 14.67 13.63 -11.16
CA TYR A 294 13.39 12.96 -10.98
C TYR A 294 12.76 13.23 -9.60
N LEU A 295 13.55 13.17 -8.52
CA LEU A 295 13.07 13.49 -7.18
C LEU A 295 12.57 14.94 -7.05
N TRP A 296 13.24 15.87 -7.72
CA TRP A 296 12.77 17.25 -7.80
C TRP A 296 11.39 17.35 -8.47
N PHE A 297 11.18 16.62 -9.57
CA PHE A 297 9.91 16.59 -10.31
C PHE A 297 8.79 15.80 -9.63
N CYS A 298 9.11 14.96 -8.65
CA CYS A 298 8.11 14.27 -7.83
C CYS A 298 7.43 15.18 -6.81
N ARG A 299 7.88 16.42 -6.66
CA ARG A 299 7.33 17.37 -5.71
C ARG A 299 6.10 18.11 -6.23
N SER A 300 5.20 18.46 -5.31
CA SER A 300 3.99 19.24 -5.62
C SER A 300 4.26 20.66 -6.16
N GLU A 301 5.41 21.25 -5.81
CA GLU A 301 5.86 22.53 -6.37
C GLU A 301 6.08 22.44 -7.88
N PHE A 302 6.63 21.31 -8.35
CA PHE A 302 6.86 21.12 -9.77
C PHE A 302 5.54 20.92 -10.52
N ASP A 303 4.59 20.16 -9.95
CA ASP A 303 3.25 20.04 -10.52
C ASP A 303 2.57 21.40 -10.69
N ARG A 304 2.64 22.25 -9.66
CA ARG A 304 2.13 23.63 -9.71
C ARG A 304 2.83 24.47 -10.77
N TYR A 305 4.16 24.38 -10.85
CA TYR A 305 4.95 25.09 -11.86
C TYR A 305 4.54 24.65 -13.28
N ALA A 306 4.46 23.34 -13.54
CA ALA A 306 4.11 22.80 -14.84
C ALA A 306 2.70 23.24 -15.26
N ARG A 307 1.75 23.23 -14.33
CA ARG A 307 0.38 23.72 -14.57
C ARG A 307 0.35 25.22 -14.86
N PHE A 308 1.04 26.04 -14.06
CA PHE A 308 1.08 27.49 -14.26
C PHE A 308 1.68 27.88 -15.62
N ASN A 309 2.68 27.13 -16.10
CA ASN A 309 3.34 27.38 -17.38
C ASN A 309 2.74 26.56 -18.54
N SER A 310 1.65 25.82 -18.31
CA SER A 310 0.93 25.16 -19.40
C SER A 310 0.09 26.19 -20.16
N TRP A 311 -0.03 26.03 -21.47
CA TRP A 311 -0.85 26.90 -22.30
C TRP A 311 -1.63 26.10 -23.33
N GLY A 312 -2.76 26.65 -23.78
CA GLY A 312 -3.63 26.04 -24.81
C GLY A 312 -5.10 26.37 -24.56
N SER A 313 -5.97 26.08 -25.55
CA SER A 313 -7.41 26.34 -25.44
C SER A 313 -8.17 25.10 -24.93
N ALA A 314 -8.38 24.10 -25.79
CA ALA A 314 -9.10 22.88 -25.42
C ALA A 314 -8.21 21.84 -24.71
N ARG A 315 -6.90 21.90 -24.94
CA ARG A 315 -5.87 21.09 -24.28
C ARG A 315 -4.72 22.01 -23.90
N GLU A 316 -4.40 22.05 -22.62
CA GLU A 316 -3.25 22.75 -22.09
C GLU A 316 -2.04 21.82 -22.12
N ALA A 317 -0.92 22.32 -22.59
CA ALA A 317 0.31 21.56 -22.69
C ALA A 317 1.48 22.27 -22.00
N PHE A 318 2.29 21.49 -21.30
CA PHE A 318 3.61 21.88 -20.82
C PHE A 318 4.65 21.26 -21.76
N SER A 319 5.30 22.08 -22.58
CA SER A 319 6.20 21.58 -23.63
C SER A 319 7.59 21.22 -23.10
N PHE A 320 8.42 20.56 -23.92
CA PHE A 320 9.83 20.37 -23.58
C PHE A 320 10.59 21.71 -23.50
N GLU A 321 10.20 22.72 -24.28
CA GLU A 321 10.76 24.07 -24.15
C GLU A 321 10.46 24.69 -22.78
N ASP A 322 9.26 24.47 -22.24
CA ASP A 322 8.89 24.92 -20.89
C ASP A 322 9.64 24.14 -19.80
N MET A 323 9.91 22.85 -20.04
CA MET A 323 10.75 22.00 -19.19
C MET A 323 12.17 22.57 -19.06
N LYS A 324 12.80 22.95 -20.18
CA LYS A 324 14.15 23.55 -20.19
C LYS A 324 14.27 24.79 -19.32
N ARG A 325 13.20 25.57 -19.18
CA ARG A 325 13.14 26.79 -18.35
C ARG A 325 12.93 26.51 -16.86
N CYS A 326 12.66 25.26 -16.48
CA CYS A 326 12.53 24.90 -15.06
C CYS A 326 13.83 25.21 -14.32
N LYS A 327 13.72 25.89 -13.18
CA LYS A 327 14.87 26.28 -12.36
C LYS A 327 15.00 25.41 -11.13
N ILE A 328 16.18 24.83 -10.94
CA ILE A 328 16.50 23.96 -9.80
C ILE A 328 17.85 24.36 -9.19
N PRO A 329 18.09 24.09 -7.90
CA PRO A 329 19.44 24.10 -7.35
C PRO A 329 20.21 22.90 -7.90
N ILE A 330 21.44 23.13 -8.35
CA ILE A 330 22.34 22.09 -8.87
C ILE A 330 23.53 21.98 -7.91
N PRO A 331 23.43 21.20 -6.82
CA PRO A 331 24.55 21.00 -5.91
C PRO A 331 25.58 20.03 -6.51
N PRO A 332 26.78 19.89 -5.91
CA PRO A 332 27.77 18.90 -6.33
C PRO A 332 27.19 17.49 -6.42
N ILE A 333 27.68 16.69 -7.36
CA ILE A 333 27.18 15.33 -7.65
C ILE A 333 27.13 14.44 -6.39
N ASP A 334 28.09 14.56 -5.47
CA ASP A 334 28.10 13.75 -4.25
C ASP A 334 26.94 14.10 -3.30
N VAL A 335 26.53 15.38 -3.25
CA VAL A 335 25.35 15.82 -2.49
C VAL A 335 24.07 15.28 -3.13
N GLN A 336 23.96 15.35 -4.46
CA GLN A 336 22.85 14.74 -5.19
C GLN A 336 22.75 13.25 -4.91
N ARG A 337 23.90 12.55 -4.91
CA ARG A 337 23.99 11.11 -4.64
C ARG A 337 23.56 10.76 -3.22
N ALA A 338 23.97 11.55 -2.23
CA ALA A 338 23.55 11.36 -0.84
C ALA A 338 22.01 11.43 -0.70
N ILE A 339 21.38 12.45 -1.30
CA ILE A 339 19.91 12.61 -1.30
C ILE A 339 19.23 11.42 -1.98
N VAL A 340 19.72 11.02 -3.17
CA VAL A 340 19.18 9.87 -3.90
C VAL A 340 19.31 8.57 -3.09
N ASN A 341 20.42 8.37 -2.39
CA ASN A 341 20.62 7.19 -1.55
C ASN A 341 19.64 7.15 -0.38
N ILE A 342 19.39 8.27 0.30
CA ILE A 342 18.39 8.35 1.38
C ILE A 342 17.01 7.98 0.85
N TYR A 343 16.63 8.53 -0.31
CA TYR A 343 15.36 8.18 -0.95
C TYR A 343 15.26 6.69 -1.29
N LYS A 344 16.33 6.11 -1.86
CA LYS A 344 16.38 4.68 -2.19
C LYS A 344 16.23 3.82 -0.93
N CYS A 345 16.93 4.15 0.16
CA CYS A 345 16.78 3.45 1.44
C CYS A 345 15.35 3.55 1.99
N ALA A 346 14.70 4.72 1.88
CA ALA A 346 13.31 4.89 2.32
C ALA A 346 12.34 4.00 1.52
N ASN A 347 12.51 3.94 0.20
CA ASN A 347 11.69 3.11 -0.66
C ASN A 347 11.96 1.62 -0.50
N GLU A 348 13.22 1.22 -0.31
CA GLU A 348 13.60 -0.16 -0.03
C GLU A 348 12.98 -0.64 1.29
N ALA A 349 13.04 0.18 2.35
CA ALA A 349 12.34 -0.12 3.60
C ALA A 349 10.83 -0.30 3.36
N LYS A 350 10.20 0.60 2.58
CA LYS A 350 8.78 0.44 2.24
C LYS A 350 8.49 -0.86 1.49
N GLN A 351 9.31 -1.24 0.53
CA GLN A 351 9.17 -2.49 -0.22
C GLN A 351 9.35 -3.72 0.68
N ILE A 352 10.32 -3.71 1.59
CA ILE A 352 10.51 -4.79 2.58
C ILE A 352 9.27 -4.92 3.48
N ALA A 353 8.67 -3.80 3.90
CA ALA A 353 7.44 -3.83 4.70
C ALA A 353 6.25 -4.41 3.94
N GLU A 354 6.03 -4.00 2.69
CA GLU A 354 4.98 -4.53 1.81
C GLU A 354 5.17 -6.03 1.54
N GLU A 355 6.41 -6.45 1.31
CA GLU A 355 6.76 -7.86 1.09
C GLU A 355 6.56 -8.70 2.37
N ALA A 356 6.98 -8.19 3.52
CA ALA A 356 6.77 -8.85 4.81
C ALA A 356 5.28 -9.00 5.13
N ASP A 357 4.45 -8.00 4.82
CA ASP A 357 2.99 -8.10 4.94
C ASP A 357 2.43 -9.21 4.05
N ARG A 358 2.83 -9.25 2.78
CA ARG A 358 2.42 -10.29 1.82
C ARG A 358 2.83 -11.68 2.30
N LEU A 359 4.11 -11.88 2.62
CA LEU A 359 4.65 -13.15 3.10
C LEU A 359 3.99 -13.59 4.40
N SER A 360 3.65 -12.65 5.30
CA SER A 360 2.92 -12.99 6.52
C SER A 360 1.60 -13.69 6.19
N ARG A 361 0.84 -13.22 5.17
CA ARG A 361 -0.44 -13.82 4.78
C ARG A 361 -0.24 -15.19 4.11
N GLU A 362 0.72 -15.31 3.20
CA GLU A 362 1.01 -16.55 2.47
C GLU A 362 1.56 -17.65 3.38
N VAL A 363 2.58 -17.32 4.19
CA VAL A 363 3.21 -18.26 5.13
C VAL A 363 2.25 -18.67 6.24
N CYS A 364 1.41 -17.76 6.75
CA CYS A 364 0.34 -18.14 7.69
C CYS A 364 -0.53 -19.26 7.14
N SER A 365 -0.98 -19.13 5.88
CA SER A 365 -1.85 -20.13 5.26
C SER A 365 -1.14 -21.48 5.14
N ALA A 366 0.11 -21.48 4.67
CA ALA A 366 0.91 -22.69 4.52
C ALA A 366 1.23 -23.36 5.87
N LEU A 367 1.63 -22.60 6.89
CA LEU A 367 1.91 -23.11 8.23
C LEU A 367 0.66 -23.71 8.87
N LEU A 368 -0.49 -23.04 8.74
CA LEU A 368 -1.74 -23.56 9.27
C LEU A 368 -2.21 -24.81 8.52
N GLN A 369 -2.02 -24.89 7.20
CA GLN A 369 -2.25 -26.13 6.47
C GLN A 369 -1.33 -27.26 6.93
N HIS A 370 -0.05 -26.97 7.20
CA HIS A 370 0.86 -27.97 7.75
C HIS A 370 0.39 -28.47 9.11
N VAL A 371 0.00 -27.56 10.01
CA VAL A 371 -0.59 -27.91 11.32
C VAL A 371 -1.86 -28.74 11.13
N ILE A 372 -2.78 -28.33 10.25
CA ILE A 372 -4.02 -29.06 9.98
C ILE A 372 -3.75 -30.48 9.47
N ASN A 373 -2.72 -30.68 8.66
CA ASN A 373 -2.44 -31.96 8.01
C ASN A 373 -1.44 -32.86 8.76
N SER A 374 -0.84 -32.35 9.85
CA SER A 374 0.04 -33.11 10.74
C SER A 374 -0.79 -33.92 11.75
#